data_AF-A7RR74-F1
#
_entry.id   AF-A7RR74-F1
#
_cell.length_a   1.000
_cell.length_b   1.000
_cell.length_c   1.000
_cell.angle_alpha   90.00
_cell.angle_beta   90.00
_cell.angle_gamma   90.00
#
_symmetry.space_group_name_H-M   'P 1'
#
loop_
_entity.id
_entity.type
_entity.pdbx_description
1 polymer ?
#
loop_
_entity_poly.entity_id
_entity_poly.type
_entity_poly.pdbx_seq_one_letter_code
_entity_poly.pdbx_strand_id
1 'polypeptide(L)'
;DSITVAYVSPLVLRKELENMLDNDGDAALQNPDIVHQKDIIFWNMMWIFKRLELPSHLPELILPNYPGDRNDKFDVCAIPDLFQVLMSTSWDSDRQDCDFVPMYVLWNSPMSTNFPLNHFIRIQRLQASRRKLLRSVVAHIQINDVDSPITILLDERNRQSHSSYRSVYRELLFLSLTACGSEHIDVEAYDREYRKSYKRIVENKEYVDKLCTEDKPPSARVVFCRRLFTPPALQPRLPHFLNNMNLL
;
A
#
# COMPACT_ATOMS: atom_id res chain seq x y z
N ASP A 1 -10.89 -14.57 -8.53
CA ASP A 1 -11.26 -13.21 -8.96
C ASP A 1 -10.65 -12.14 -8.08
N SER A 2 -10.39 -10.95 -8.64
CA SER A 2 -9.91 -9.76 -7.91
C SER A 2 -10.96 -8.66 -7.98
N ILE A 3 -11.31 -8.07 -6.84
CA ILE A 3 -12.30 -7.00 -6.72
C ILE A 3 -11.61 -5.76 -6.16
N THR A 4 -11.96 -4.60 -6.70
CA THR A 4 -11.51 -3.30 -6.17
C THR A 4 -12.72 -2.55 -5.66
N VAL A 5 -12.64 -2.08 -4.41
CA VAL A 5 -13.75 -1.41 -3.72
C VAL A 5 -13.23 -0.12 -3.12
N ALA A 6 -14.05 0.93 -3.18
CA ALA A 6 -13.71 2.22 -2.58
C ALA A 6 -13.55 2.09 -1.07
N TYR A 7 -12.43 2.57 -0.53
CA TYR A 7 -12.26 2.68 0.91
C TYR A 7 -13.07 3.87 1.45
N VAL A 8 -13.87 3.63 2.48
CA VAL A 8 -14.61 4.67 3.19
C VAL A 8 -14.05 4.87 4.60
N SER A 9 -14.04 6.11 5.09
CA SER A 9 -13.61 6.38 6.45
C SER A 9 -14.50 5.65 7.48
N PRO A 10 -14.00 5.28 8.67
CA PRO A 10 -14.80 4.59 9.68
C PRO A 10 -16.08 5.34 10.09
N LEU A 11 -16.08 6.68 10.04
CA LEU A 11 -17.26 7.50 10.33
C LEU A 11 -18.33 7.39 9.26
N VAL A 12 -17.91 7.40 7.99
CA VAL A 12 -18.82 7.19 6.86
C VAL A 12 -19.34 5.77 6.90
N LEU A 13 -18.47 4.77 7.11
CA LEU A 13 -18.89 3.38 7.20
C LEU A 13 -19.94 3.17 8.30
N ARG A 14 -19.71 3.74 9.49
CA ARG A 14 -20.67 3.66 10.59
C ARG A 14 -22.03 4.20 10.19
N LYS A 15 -22.07 5.38 9.58
CA LYS A 15 -23.33 6.01 9.15
C LYS A 15 -24.04 5.17 8.07
N GLU A 16 -23.31 4.69 7.07
CA GLU A 16 -23.89 3.84 6.02
C GLU A 16 -24.40 2.51 6.57
N LEU A 17 -23.71 1.93 7.55
CA LEU A 17 -24.15 0.71 8.24
C LEU A 17 -25.42 0.96 9.07
N GLU A 18 -25.47 2.03 9.87
CA GLU A 18 -26.65 2.43 10.64
C GLU A 18 -27.86 2.63 9.70
N ASN A 19 -27.68 3.37 8.60
CA ASN A 19 -28.72 3.57 7.59
C ASN A 19 -29.19 2.25 6.95
N MET A 20 -28.27 1.33 6.65
CA MET A 20 -28.63 0.03 6.09
C MET A 20 -29.48 -0.77 7.08
N LEU A 21 -29.10 -0.79 8.36
CA LEU A 21 -29.84 -1.49 9.40
C LEU A 21 -31.24 -0.89 9.62
N ASP A 22 -31.38 0.43 9.56
CA ASP A 22 -32.69 1.10 9.70
C ASP A 22 -33.67 0.76 8.55
N ASN A 23 -33.15 0.60 7.32
CA ASN A 23 -33.98 0.37 6.13
C ASN A 23 -34.20 -1.12 5.83
N ASP A 24 -33.13 -1.92 5.89
CA ASP A 24 -33.09 -3.31 5.44
C ASP A 24 -33.19 -4.30 6.62
N GLY A 25 -33.05 -3.81 7.86
CA GLY A 25 -33.03 -4.62 9.08
C GLY A 25 -31.69 -5.32 9.33
N ASP A 26 -31.58 -6.00 10.46
CA ASP A 26 -30.40 -6.77 10.86
C ASP A 26 -30.22 -8.08 10.06
N ALA A 27 -31.32 -8.64 9.55
CA ALA A 27 -31.31 -9.82 8.67
C ALA A 27 -30.45 -9.61 7.40
N ALA A 28 -30.28 -8.36 6.96
CA ALA A 28 -29.40 -8.03 5.83
C ALA A 28 -27.95 -8.50 6.05
N LEU A 29 -27.46 -8.47 7.30
CA LEU A 29 -26.11 -8.94 7.66
C LEU A 29 -25.98 -10.47 7.68
N GLN A 30 -27.07 -11.21 7.58
CA GLN A 30 -27.06 -12.68 7.52
C GLN A 30 -27.23 -13.19 6.09
N ASN A 31 -27.72 -12.36 5.16
CA ASN A 31 -27.89 -12.73 3.77
C ASN A 31 -26.54 -12.69 3.03
N PRO A 32 -26.08 -13.80 2.42
CA PRO A 32 -24.89 -13.81 1.58
C PRO A 32 -24.89 -12.76 0.46
N ASP A 33 -26.05 -12.37 -0.07
CA ASP A 33 -26.14 -11.41 -1.17
C ASP A 33 -25.56 -10.02 -0.82
N ILE A 34 -25.41 -9.71 0.47
CA ILE A 34 -24.81 -8.45 0.94
C ILE A 34 -23.43 -8.19 0.36
N VAL A 35 -22.67 -9.25 0.05
CA VAL A 35 -21.32 -9.17 -0.54
C VAL A 35 -21.32 -8.42 -1.87
N HIS A 36 -22.42 -8.52 -2.63
CA HIS A 36 -22.58 -7.84 -3.93
C HIS A 36 -23.53 -6.64 -3.84
N GLN A 37 -24.61 -6.73 -3.08
CA GLN A 37 -25.63 -5.67 -3.00
C GLN A 37 -25.11 -4.44 -2.25
N LYS A 38 -24.24 -4.63 -1.25
CA LYS A 38 -23.68 -3.57 -0.40
C LYS A 38 -22.16 -3.75 -0.29
N ASP A 39 -21.52 -4.00 -1.42
CA ASP A 39 -20.08 -4.31 -1.54
C ASP A 39 -19.18 -3.32 -0.78
N ILE A 40 -19.40 -2.01 -0.90
CA ILE A 40 -18.63 -0.98 -0.20
C ILE A 40 -18.73 -1.16 1.31
N ILE A 41 -19.94 -1.39 1.84
CA ILE A 41 -20.15 -1.57 3.28
C ILE A 41 -19.48 -2.86 3.74
N PHE A 42 -19.79 -3.98 3.08
CA PHE A 42 -19.30 -5.31 3.44
C PHE A 42 -17.77 -5.39 3.46
N TRP A 43 -17.11 -4.95 2.38
CA TRP A 43 -15.65 -5.06 2.26
C TRP A 43 -14.90 -4.10 3.21
N ASN A 44 -15.45 -2.91 3.48
CA ASN A 44 -14.87 -2.01 4.48
C ASN A 44 -15.07 -2.52 5.91
N MET A 45 -16.20 -3.17 6.23
CA MET A 45 -16.40 -3.86 7.50
C MET A 45 -15.41 -5.01 7.68
N MET A 46 -15.31 -5.90 6.69
CA MET A 46 -14.32 -6.99 6.67
C MET A 46 -12.90 -6.47 6.92
N TRP A 47 -12.52 -5.39 6.24
CA TRP A 47 -11.23 -4.75 6.42
C TRP A 47 -11.01 -4.23 7.85
N ILE A 48 -11.97 -3.47 8.40
CA ILE A 48 -11.85 -2.89 9.74
C ILE A 48 -11.85 -3.98 10.82
N PHE A 49 -12.73 -4.98 10.71
CA PHE A 49 -12.81 -6.06 11.69
C PHE A 49 -11.51 -6.85 11.73
N LYS A 50 -10.95 -7.19 10.55
CA LYS A 50 -9.64 -7.82 10.46
C LYS A 50 -8.53 -6.95 11.07
N ARG A 51 -8.54 -5.64 10.78
CA ARG A 51 -7.53 -4.68 11.26
C ARG A 51 -7.56 -4.44 12.77
N LEU A 52 -8.72 -4.62 13.38
CA LEU A 52 -8.95 -4.47 14.81
C LEU A 52 -8.94 -5.82 15.55
N GLU A 53 -8.70 -6.93 14.83
CA GLU A 53 -8.75 -8.29 15.38
C GLU A 53 -10.10 -8.59 16.06
N LEU A 54 -11.19 -8.04 15.50
CA LEU A 54 -12.54 -8.26 15.99
C LEU A 54 -13.08 -9.61 15.48
N PRO A 55 -13.73 -10.41 16.34
CA PRO A 55 -14.42 -11.62 15.91
C PRO A 55 -15.56 -11.26 14.95
N SER A 56 -15.76 -12.06 13.90
CA SER A 56 -16.76 -11.79 12.87
C SER A 56 -17.20 -13.06 12.16
N HIS A 57 -18.50 -13.13 11.84
CA HIS A 57 -19.08 -14.13 10.93
C HIS A 57 -19.12 -13.65 9.48
N LEU A 58 -18.76 -12.39 9.20
CA LEU A 58 -18.74 -11.84 7.83
C LEU A 58 -17.94 -12.69 6.82
N PRO A 59 -16.79 -13.32 7.17
CA PRO A 59 -16.09 -14.19 6.23
C PRO A 59 -16.93 -15.36 5.71
N GLU A 60 -17.87 -15.87 6.51
CA GLU A 60 -18.73 -17.00 6.15
C GLU A 60 -19.68 -16.68 4.99
N LEU A 61 -20.06 -15.40 4.84
CA LEU A 61 -20.95 -14.90 3.80
C LEU A 61 -20.30 -14.84 2.40
N ILE A 62 -18.98 -15.00 2.32
CA ILE A 62 -18.23 -14.94 1.06
C ILE A 62 -18.39 -16.23 0.28
N LEU A 63 -18.47 -17.39 0.96
CA LEU A 63 -18.44 -18.71 0.33
C LEU A 63 -19.56 -18.95 -0.70
N PRO A 64 -20.83 -18.56 -0.45
CA PRO A 64 -21.90 -18.76 -1.43
C PRO A 64 -21.71 -17.95 -2.72
N ASN A 65 -21.05 -16.80 -2.61
CA ASN A 65 -20.83 -15.86 -3.72
C ASN A 65 -19.56 -16.14 -4.51
N TYR A 66 -18.55 -16.70 -3.84
CA TYR A 66 -17.27 -17.07 -4.43
C TYR A 66 -16.94 -18.51 -4.03
N PRO A 67 -17.62 -19.51 -4.63
CA PRO A 67 -17.20 -20.89 -4.49
C PRO A 67 -15.83 -21.00 -5.15
N GLY A 68 -14.77 -20.92 -4.36
CA GLY A 68 -13.43 -21.24 -4.83
C GLY A 68 -13.43 -22.64 -5.44
N ASP A 69 -12.45 -22.91 -6.31
CA ASP A 69 -12.23 -24.23 -6.90
C ASP A 69 -11.92 -25.23 -5.77
N ARG A 70 -12.96 -25.76 -5.14
CA ARG A 70 -12.87 -26.77 -4.08
C ARG A 70 -12.48 -28.05 -4.79
N ASN A 71 -11.19 -28.37 -4.79
CA ASN A 71 -10.80 -29.76 -4.94
C ASN A 71 -11.46 -30.54 -3.78
N ASP A 72 -12.50 -31.31 -4.13
CA ASP A 72 -13.32 -32.15 -3.26
C ASP A 72 -12.51 -33.28 -2.61
N LYS A 73 -11.51 -32.99 -1.77
CA LYS A 73 -10.86 -33.96 -0.87
C LYS A 73 -10.18 -33.25 0.30
N PHE A 74 -10.92 -32.66 1.22
CA PHE A 74 -10.41 -32.50 2.59
C PHE A 74 -11.54 -32.68 3.60
N ASP A 75 -11.41 -33.75 4.36
CA ASP A 75 -12.29 -34.17 5.45
C ASP A 75 -12.46 -33.09 6.52
N VAL A 76 -13.67 -33.13 7.09
CA VAL A 76 -14.14 -32.34 8.22
C VAL A 76 -13.23 -32.53 9.44
N CYS A 77 -12.31 -31.59 9.68
CA CYS A 77 -11.75 -31.32 11.01
C CYS A 77 -11.06 -29.94 11.06
N ALA A 78 -11.55 -29.11 11.99
CA ALA A 78 -11.05 -27.82 12.47
C ALA A 78 -9.64 -27.35 12.02
N ILE A 79 -9.58 -26.30 11.19
CA ILE A 79 -8.46 -25.35 11.09
C ILE A 79 -9.02 -23.93 10.85
N PRO A 80 -8.66 -22.88 11.62
CA PRO A 80 -9.29 -21.54 11.56
C PRO A 80 -8.85 -20.64 10.38
N ASP A 81 -8.10 -21.15 9.40
CA ASP A 81 -7.39 -20.32 8.40
C ASP A 81 -7.92 -20.46 6.95
N LEU A 82 -9.10 -21.04 6.75
CA LEU A 82 -9.60 -21.37 5.40
C LEU A 82 -10.13 -20.18 4.57
N PHE A 83 -10.24 -18.97 5.14
CA PHE A 83 -10.65 -17.78 4.38
C PHE A 83 -9.42 -17.06 3.83
N GLN A 84 -8.87 -17.56 2.71
CA GLN A 84 -7.74 -16.92 2.01
C GLN A 84 -8.17 -15.65 1.24
N VAL A 85 -8.89 -14.74 1.90
CA VAL A 85 -9.19 -13.42 1.36
C VAL A 85 -8.04 -12.47 1.71
N LEU A 86 -7.20 -12.22 0.70
CA LEU A 86 -6.12 -11.25 0.79
C LEU A 86 -6.63 -9.83 0.51
N MET A 87 -7.00 -9.12 1.58
CA MET A 87 -7.30 -7.69 1.51
C MET A 87 -6.02 -6.87 1.55
N SER A 88 -5.89 -5.94 0.60
CA SER A 88 -4.78 -4.99 0.54
C SER A 88 -5.30 -3.64 0.10
N THR A 89 -4.78 -2.59 0.70
CA THR A 89 -5.04 -1.21 0.28
C THR A 89 -4.27 -0.87 -0.99
N SER A 90 -4.96 -0.41 -2.02
CA SER A 90 -4.38 0.09 -3.27
C SER A 90 -4.06 1.59 -3.16
N TRP A 91 -2.97 1.95 -2.46
CA TRP A 91 -2.60 3.37 -2.31
C TRP A 91 -2.17 4.05 -3.62
N ASP A 92 -1.78 3.26 -4.63
CA ASP A 92 -1.20 3.73 -5.88
C ASP A 92 -1.86 3.13 -7.14
N SER A 93 -2.85 2.21 -7.01
CA SER A 93 -3.35 1.42 -8.14
C SER A 93 -4.39 2.11 -9.04
N ASP A 94 -5.14 3.10 -8.53
CA ASP A 94 -6.24 3.73 -9.29
C ASP A 94 -5.89 5.10 -9.88
N ARG A 95 -4.65 5.56 -9.76
CA ARG A 95 -4.26 6.86 -10.32
C ARG A 95 -3.75 6.69 -11.75
N GLN A 96 -4.60 6.16 -12.64
CA GLN A 96 -4.31 6.11 -14.09
C GLN A 96 -4.00 7.51 -14.65
N ASP A 97 -4.55 8.55 -14.01
CA ASP A 97 -4.34 9.97 -14.35
C ASP A 97 -3.13 10.61 -13.66
N CYS A 98 -2.39 9.91 -12.79
CA CYS A 98 -1.17 10.47 -12.22
C CYS A 98 0.01 10.29 -13.17
N ASP A 99 0.67 11.41 -13.51
CA ASP A 99 1.97 11.44 -14.21
C ASP A 99 3.13 10.84 -13.39
N PHE A 100 2.86 10.36 -12.18
CA PHE A 100 3.84 9.80 -11.26
C PHE A 100 3.72 8.27 -11.09
N VAL A 101 4.86 7.58 -11.11
CA VAL A 101 5.01 6.15 -10.76
C VAL A 101 5.90 6.04 -9.52
N PRO A 102 5.44 5.40 -8.42
CA PRO A 102 6.25 5.24 -7.20
C PRO A 102 7.56 4.50 -7.46
N MET A 103 8.61 4.85 -6.73
CA MET A 103 9.95 4.27 -6.93
C MET A 103 9.98 2.77 -6.69
N TYR A 104 9.23 2.27 -5.71
CA TYR A 104 9.15 0.83 -5.45
C TYR A 104 8.54 0.06 -6.64
N VAL A 105 7.63 0.67 -7.40
CA VAL A 105 7.06 0.08 -8.62
C VAL A 105 8.11 0.10 -9.73
N LEU A 106 8.83 1.22 -9.89
CA LEU A 106 9.92 1.33 -10.86
C LEU A 106 11.05 0.33 -10.58
N TRP A 107 11.37 0.09 -9.31
CA TRP A 107 12.40 -0.86 -8.89
C TRP A 107 12.09 -2.29 -9.33
N ASN A 108 10.82 -2.68 -9.23
CA ASN A 108 10.33 -4.03 -9.51
C ASN A 108 9.78 -4.24 -10.93
N SER A 109 9.85 -3.23 -11.80
CA SER A 109 9.37 -3.35 -13.18
C SER A 109 10.31 -4.28 -13.99
N PRO A 110 9.80 -5.30 -14.69
CA PRO A 110 10.61 -6.18 -15.52
C PRO A 110 11.21 -5.39 -16.69
N MET A 111 12.47 -5.72 -17.03
CA MET A 111 13.26 -5.00 -18.04
C MET A 111 12.78 -5.26 -19.48
N SER A 112 12.05 -6.35 -19.71
CA SER A 112 11.62 -6.81 -21.02
C SER A 112 10.24 -7.47 -20.89
N THR A 113 9.22 -6.83 -21.45
CA THR A 113 7.99 -7.54 -21.80
C THR A 113 7.30 -6.81 -22.93
N ASN A 114 7.18 -7.47 -24.07
CA ASN A 114 6.46 -6.96 -25.24
C ASN A 114 4.96 -7.07 -24.98
N PHE A 115 4.38 -6.18 -24.16
CA PHE A 115 2.93 -6.07 -24.00
C PHE A 115 2.44 -4.67 -24.37
N PRO A 116 1.39 -4.56 -25.21
CA PRO A 116 0.95 -3.30 -25.81
C PRO A 116 0.00 -2.51 -24.89
N LEU A 117 0.36 -2.32 -23.61
CA LEU A 117 -0.37 -1.42 -22.73
C LEU A 117 0.41 -0.11 -22.57
N ASN A 118 -0.19 1.02 -22.96
CA ASN A 118 0.44 2.36 -22.89
C ASN A 118 1.05 2.67 -21.52
N HIS A 119 0.44 2.15 -20.45
CA HIS A 119 0.92 2.27 -19.08
C HIS A 119 2.27 1.56 -18.84
N PHE A 120 2.48 0.37 -19.40
CA PHE A 120 3.71 -0.41 -19.24
C PHE A 120 4.90 0.27 -19.94
N ILE A 121 4.70 0.74 -21.17
CA ILE A 121 5.72 1.49 -21.93
C ILE A 121 6.17 2.74 -21.16
N ARG A 122 5.23 3.42 -20.49
CA ARG A 122 5.53 4.58 -19.65
C ARG A 122 6.36 4.20 -18.42
N ILE A 123 6.00 3.16 -17.68
CA ILE A 123 6.77 2.65 -16.54
C ILE A 123 8.20 2.29 -16.98
N GLN A 124 8.35 1.58 -18.10
CA GLN A 124 9.67 1.17 -18.61
C GLN A 124 10.56 2.38 -18.97
N ARG A 125 9.99 3.42 -19.62
CA ARG A 125 10.72 4.66 -19.92
C ARG A 125 11.17 5.39 -18.65
N LEU A 126 10.28 5.51 -17.65
CA LEU A 126 10.58 6.15 -16.37
C LEU A 126 11.60 5.35 -15.55
N GLN A 127 11.51 4.02 -15.58
CA GLN A 127 12.50 3.15 -14.95
C GLN A 127 13.87 3.33 -15.62
N ALA A 128 13.91 3.36 -16.96
CA ALA A 128 15.15 3.53 -17.71
C ALA A 128 15.84 4.88 -17.42
N SER A 129 15.07 5.96 -17.26
CA SER A 129 15.62 7.28 -16.93
C SER A 129 16.07 7.38 -15.47
N ARG A 130 15.35 6.76 -14.52
CA ARG A 130 15.63 6.85 -13.08
C ARG A 130 16.47 5.70 -12.51
N ARG A 131 16.91 4.76 -13.33
CA ARG A 131 17.67 3.57 -12.87
C ARG A 131 18.91 3.89 -12.06
N LYS A 132 19.69 4.89 -12.48
CA LYS A 132 20.93 5.30 -11.78
C LYS A 132 20.59 5.88 -10.40
N LEU A 133 19.55 6.72 -10.34
CA LEU A 133 19.02 7.29 -9.11
C LEU A 133 18.58 6.18 -8.15
N LEU A 134 17.72 5.25 -8.61
CA LEU A 134 17.21 4.15 -7.79
C LEU A 134 18.35 3.29 -7.22
N ARG A 135 19.33 2.92 -8.06
CA ARG A 135 20.50 2.13 -7.60
C ARG A 135 21.35 2.89 -6.59
N SER A 136 21.54 4.19 -6.78
CA SER A 136 22.28 5.03 -5.84
C SER A 136 21.55 5.11 -4.49
N VAL A 137 20.24 5.38 -4.49
CA VAL A 137 19.42 5.39 -3.27
C VAL A 137 19.50 4.06 -2.54
N VAL A 138 19.31 2.93 -3.24
CA VAL A 138 19.40 1.59 -2.64
C VAL A 138 20.79 1.30 -2.07
N ALA A 139 21.86 1.70 -2.76
CA ALA A 139 23.23 1.51 -2.26
C ALA A 139 23.49 2.26 -0.94
N HIS A 140 22.96 3.48 -0.79
CA HIS A 140 23.03 4.23 0.47
C HIS A 140 22.20 3.58 1.58
N ILE A 141 20.98 3.12 1.29
CA ILE A 141 20.14 2.42 2.27
C ILE A 141 20.86 1.16 2.79
N GLN A 142 21.52 0.40 1.91
CA GLN A 142 22.24 -0.83 2.26
C GLN A 142 23.42 -0.60 3.22
N ILE A 143 23.98 0.61 3.26
CA ILE A 143 25.02 1.00 4.22
C ILE A 143 24.46 1.78 5.42
N ASN A 144 23.14 1.70 5.66
CA ASN A 144 22.42 2.42 6.71
C ASN A 144 22.50 3.94 6.64
N ASP A 145 22.65 4.50 5.44
CA ASP A 145 22.63 5.95 5.21
C ASP A 145 21.26 6.40 4.70
N VAL A 146 20.58 7.23 5.50
CA VAL A 146 19.28 7.83 5.19
C VAL A 146 19.41 9.28 4.73
N ASP A 147 20.50 9.97 5.06
CA ASP A 147 20.69 11.39 4.74
C ASP A 147 20.93 11.60 3.24
N SER A 148 21.87 10.87 2.65
CA SER A 148 22.21 11.03 1.23
C SER A 148 21.03 10.70 0.31
N PRO A 149 20.24 9.64 0.54
CA PRO A 149 19.02 9.41 -0.22
C PRO A 149 18.02 10.56 -0.17
N ILE A 150 17.85 11.21 0.98
CA ILE A 150 16.90 12.33 1.09
C ILE A 150 17.36 13.49 0.21
N THR A 151 18.64 13.87 0.26
CA THR A 151 19.15 14.98 -0.57
C THR A 151 19.06 14.67 -2.05
N ILE A 152 19.47 13.46 -2.46
CA ILE A 152 19.35 12.96 -3.84
C ILE A 152 17.91 13.08 -4.36
N LEU A 153 16.92 12.69 -3.54
CA LEU A 153 15.51 12.73 -3.92
C LEU A 153 14.95 14.15 -3.97
N LEU A 154 15.38 15.04 -3.07
CA LEU A 154 15.01 16.46 -3.11
C LEU A 154 15.55 17.14 -4.36
N ASP A 155 16.80 16.86 -4.73
CA ASP A 155 17.43 17.41 -5.94
C ASP A 155 16.74 16.92 -7.21
N GLU A 156 16.42 15.63 -7.31
CA GLU A 156 15.70 15.09 -8.46
C GLU A 156 14.27 15.64 -8.55
N ARG A 157 13.57 15.84 -7.42
CA ARG A 157 12.25 16.47 -7.40
C ARG A 157 12.31 17.90 -7.94
N ASN A 158 13.29 18.68 -7.49
CA ASN A 158 13.48 20.05 -7.96
C ASN A 158 13.80 20.11 -9.47
N ARG A 159 14.57 19.13 -9.97
CA ARG A 159 14.93 19.02 -11.39
C ARG A 159 13.74 18.70 -12.30
N GLN A 160 12.72 18.01 -11.78
CA GLN A 160 11.59 17.54 -12.56
C GLN A 160 10.49 18.59 -12.76
N SER A 161 10.53 19.78 -12.12
CA SER A 161 9.56 20.90 -12.24
C SER A 161 8.07 20.55 -12.07
N HIS A 162 7.72 19.29 -11.86
CA HIS A 162 6.35 18.82 -11.71
C HIS A 162 5.95 18.89 -10.24
N SER A 163 4.75 19.43 -10.00
CA SER A 163 4.08 19.61 -8.71
C SER A 163 3.64 18.30 -8.04
N SER A 164 4.46 17.25 -8.14
CA SER A 164 4.20 15.99 -7.45
C SER A 164 4.69 16.14 -6.01
N TYR A 165 3.84 16.72 -5.15
CA TYR A 165 4.00 16.80 -3.70
C TYR A 165 3.94 15.39 -3.10
N ARG A 166 5.02 14.63 -3.27
CA ARG A 166 5.14 13.28 -2.74
C ARG A 166 6.18 13.29 -1.64
N SER A 167 5.79 12.63 -0.56
CA SER A 167 6.58 12.44 0.64
C SER A 167 7.85 11.66 0.32
N VAL A 168 9.01 12.30 0.46
CA VAL A 168 10.32 11.62 0.38
C VAL A 168 10.40 10.48 1.40
N TYR A 169 9.82 10.67 2.58
CA TYR A 169 9.67 9.62 3.60
C TYR A 169 8.98 8.36 3.04
N ARG A 170 7.81 8.52 2.39
CA ARG A 170 7.06 7.37 1.85
C ARG A 170 7.83 6.67 0.73
N GLU A 171 8.37 7.45 -0.20
CA GLU A 171 9.12 6.93 -1.35
C GLU A 171 10.36 6.15 -0.90
N LEU A 172 11.10 6.68 0.07
CA LEU A 172 12.28 6.04 0.61
C LEU A 172 11.94 4.80 1.45
N LEU A 173 10.92 4.86 2.31
CA LEU A 173 10.48 3.72 3.11
C LEU A 173 10.05 2.55 2.22
N PHE A 174 9.19 2.79 1.23
CA PHE A 174 8.67 1.72 0.38
C PHE A 174 9.76 1.15 -0.53
N LEU A 175 10.64 2.00 -1.07
CA LEU A 175 11.79 1.50 -1.82
C LEU A 175 12.67 0.62 -0.93
N SER A 176 12.99 1.06 0.30
CA SER A 176 13.78 0.28 1.26
C SER A 176 13.16 -1.09 1.53
N LEU A 177 11.86 -1.12 1.84
CA LEU A 177 11.12 -2.37 2.10
C LEU A 177 11.12 -3.30 0.88
N THR A 178 10.99 -2.79 -0.34
CA THR A 178 11.05 -3.65 -1.54
C THR A 178 12.45 -4.08 -1.94
N ALA A 179 13.44 -3.20 -1.81
CA ALA A 179 14.78 -3.44 -2.35
C ALA A 179 15.64 -4.25 -1.37
N CYS A 180 15.42 -4.07 -0.07
CA CYS A 180 16.14 -4.77 0.98
C CYS A 180 15.34 -5.93 1.59
N GLY A 181 14.02 -6.00 1.35
CA GLY A 181 13.13 -6.97 2.01
C GLY A 181 12.57 -6.43 3.32
N SER A 182 11.30 -6.67 3.58
CA SER A 182 10.60 -6.18 4.78
C SER A 182 11.15 -6.75 6.09
N GLU A 183 11.74 -7.94 6.02
CA GLU A 183 12.38 -8.66 7.11
C GLU A 183 13.73 -8.05 7.53
N HIS A 184 14.36 -7.27 6.65
CA HIS A 184 15.66 -6.64 6.89
C HIS A 184 15.56 -5.17 7.32
N ILE A 185 14.35 -4.60 7.34
CA ILE A 185 14.12 -3.19 7.66
C ILE A 185 13.31 -3.07 8.94
N ASP A 186 13.96 -2.64 10.02
CA ASP A 186 13.26 -2.14 11.21
C ASP A 186 12.67 -0.75 10.90
N VAL A 187 11.37 -0.72 10.66
CA VAL A 187 10.61 0.51 10.33
C VAL A 187 10.69 1.53 11.47
N GLU A 188 10.83 1.11 12.73
CA GLU A 188 10.96 2.03 13.85
C GLU A 188 12.35 2.66 13.92
N ALA A 189 13.40 1.88 13.64
CA ALA A 189 14.75 2.41 13.50
C ALA A 189 14.82 3.39 12.32
N TYR A 190 14.24 3.01 11.17
CA TYR A 190 14.12 3.88 10.01
C TYR A 190 13.44 5.22 10.35
N ASP A 191 12.29 5.20 11.06
CA ASP A 191 11.59 6.42 11.45
C ASP A 191 12.43 7.33 12.35
N ARG A 192 13.27 6.75 13.23
CA ARG A 192 14.18 7.51 14.09
C ARG A 192 15.28 8.17 13.27
N GLU A 193 15.92 7.42 12.37
CA GLU A 193 16.99 7.95 11.52
C GLU A 193 16.46 8.99 10.54
N TYR A 194 15.37 8.73 9.82
CA TYR A 194 14.74 9.71 8.95
C TYR A 194 14.38 11.01 9.69
N ARG A 195 13.85 10.91 10.92
CA ARG A 195 13.54 12.11 11.73
C ARG A 195 14.80 12.90 12.11
N LYS A 196 15.93 12.24 12.37
CA LYS A 196 17.22 12.91 12.63
C LYS A 196 17.73 13.59 11.36
N SER A 197 17.72 12.89 10.23
CA SER A 197 18.16 13.44 8.94
C SER A 197 17.29 14.62 8.51
N TYR A 198 15.95 14.51 8.65
CA TYR A 198 15.02 15.60 8.37
C TYR A 198 15.32 16.86 9.20
N LYS A 199 15.64 16.73 10.49
CA LYS A 199 16.02 17.88 11.33
C LYS A 199 17.29 18.56 10.82
N ARG A 200 18.32 17.78 10.45
CA ARG A 200 19.56 18.33 9.87
C ARG A 200 19.29 19.08 8.56
N ILE A 201 18.38 18.57 7.73
CA ILE A 201 18.01 19.21 6.46
C ILE A 201 17.24 20.50 6.68
N VAL A 202 16.34 20.55 7.67
CA VAL A 202 15.63 21.79 8.03
C VAL A 202 16.60 22.89 8.50
N GLU A 203 17.69 22.51 9.17
CA GLU A 203 18.76 23.43 9.57
C GLU A 203 19.68 23.83 8.40
N ASN A 204 19.64 23.09 7.29
CA ASN A 204 20.46 23.34 6.11
C ASN A 204 19.78 24.32 5.13
N LYS A 205 20.35 25.52 5.01
CA LYS A 205 19.84 26.59 4.13
C LYS A 205 19.76 26.22 2.65
N GLU A 206 20.54 25.26 2.17
CA GLU A 206 20.51 24.84 0.76
C GLU A 206 19.30 23.96 0.43
N TYR A 207 18.80 23.19 1.40
CA TYR A 207 17.77 22.18 1.18
C TYR A 207 16.43 22.52 1.83
N VAL A 208 16.39 23.47 2.77
CA VAL A 208 15.16 23.86 3.46
C VAL A 208 14.05 24.31 2.50
N ASP A 209 14.40 25.08 1.46
CA ASP A 209 13.44 25.57 0.46
C ASP A 209 12.94 24.46 -0.48
N LYS A 210 13.66 23.34 -0.53
CA LYS A 210 13.28 22.17 -1.34
C LYS A 210 12.28 21.29 -0.61
N LEU A 211 12.11 21.39 0.72
CA LEU A 211 11.21 20.56 1.51
C LEU A 211 9.73 20.95 1.33
N CYS A 212 8.84 19.96 1.38
CA CYS A 212 7.39 20.19 1.44
C CYS A 212 6.75 19.62 2.72
N THR A 213 5.47 19.91 2.92
CA THR A 213 4.70 19.45 4.10
C THR A 213 4.62 17.94 4.20
N GLU A 214 4.60 17.26 3.06
CA GLU A 214 4.48 15.81 2.94
C GLU A 214 5.78 15.08 3.31
N ASP A 215 6.94 15.76 3.29
CA ASP A 215 8.24 15.15 3.62
C ASP A 215 8.47 14.99 5.13
N LYS A 216 7.57 15.54 5.95
CA LYS A 216 7.67 15.45 7.40
C LYS A 216 7.65 13.98 7.84
N PRO A 217 8.49 13.61 8.83
CA PRO A 217 8.40 12.28 9.44
C PRO A 217 7.00 12.05 10.04
N PRO A 218 6.57 10.78 10.18
CA PRO A 218 5.28 10.47 10.78
C PRO A 218 5.19 11.05 12.20
N SER A 219 4.00 11.55 12.55
CA SER A 219 3.73 12.03 13.90
C SER A 219 3.70 10.87 14.90
N ALA A 220 3.86 11.17 16.19
CA ALA A 220 3.79 10.15 17.24
C ALA A 220 2.46 9.36 17.20
N ARG A 221 1.34 10.03 16.88
CA ARG A 221 0.03 9.39 16.71
C ARG A 221 0.04 8.39 15.56
N VAL A 222 0.64 8.75 14.42
CA VAL A 222 0.73 7.86 13.24
C VAL A 222 1.61 6.64 13.55
N VAL A 223 2.77 6.85 14.20
CA VAL A 223 3.65 5.75 14.63
C VAL A 223 2.92 4.82 15.60
N PHE A 224 2.18 5.37 16.57
CA PHE A 224 1.36 4.59 17.50
C PHE A 224 0.28 3.78 16.77
N CYS A 225 -0.48 4.40 15.86
CA CYS A 225 -1.47 3.68 15.05
C CYS A 225 -0.85 2.54 14.23
N ARG A 226 0.35 2.73 13.67
CA ARG A 226 1.05 1.68 12.91
C ARG A 226 1.45 0.49 13.78
N ARG A 227 1.75 0.73 15.06
CA ARG A 227 2.06 -0.32 16.04
C ARG A 227 0.81 -1.04 16.54
N LEU A 228 -0.24 -0.27 16.82
CA LEU A 228 -1.48 -0.78 17.39
C LEU A 228 -2.28 -1.60 16.38
N PHE A 229 -2.37 -1.13 15.14
CA PHE A 229 -3.07 -1.83 14.09
C PHE A 229 -2.06 -2.64 13.27
N THR A 230 -2.07 -3.97 13.43
CA THR A 230 -1.25 -4.95 12.68
C THR A 230 -1.01 -4.45 11.27
N PRO A 231 0.25 -4.25 10.84
CA PRO A 231 0.59 -3.38 9.73
C PRO A 231 -0.31 -3.68 8.52
N PRO A 232 -1.01 -2.67 7.96
CA PRO A 232 -1.89 -2.91 6.84
C PRO A 232 -0.97 -3.22 5.69
N ALA A 233 -0.74 -4.52 5.41
CA ALA A 233 0.39 -5.04 4.64
C ALA A 233 1.22 -3.88 4.09
N LEU A 234 2.16 -3.34 4.90
CA LEU A 234 3.01 -2.21 4.49
C LEU A 234 3.99 -2.64 3.40
N GLN A 235 3.62 -3.68 2.67
CA GLN A 235 4.13 -4.14 1.43
C GLN A 235 3.55 -3.16 0.40
N PRO A 236 4.39 -2.29 -0.17
CA PRO A 236 4.25 -1.89 -1.55
C PRO A 236 3.78 -3.06 -2.41
N ARG A 237 2.47 -3.25 -2.55
CA ARG A 237 1.93 -4.30 -3.41
C ARG A 237 2.25 -3.86 -4.82
N LEU A 238 2.95 -4.73 -5.54
CA LEU A 238 3.13 -4.51 -6.96
C LEU A 238 1.74 -4.45 -7.59
N PRO A 239 1.49 -3.47 -8.48
CA PRO A 239 0.26 -3.45 -9.25
C PRO A 239 -0.01 -4.83 -9.86
N HIS A 240 -1.28 -5.23 -9.93
CA HIS A 240 -1.66 -6.58 -10.39
C HIS A 240 -1.01 -6.99 -11.72
N PHE A 241 -0.78 -6.03 -12.63
CA PHE A 241 -0.10 -6.27 -13.90
C PHE A 241 1.39 -6.61 -13.78
N LEU A 242 2.07 -6.22 -12.70
CA LEU A 242 3.45 -6.66 -12.40
C LEU A 242 3.47 -7.97 -11.61
N ASN A 243 2.40 -8.28 -10.86
CA ASN A 243 2.35 -9.48 -10.03
C ASN A 243 2.18 -10.78 -10.83
N ASN A 244 1.53 -10.69 -12.01
CA ASN A 244 1.36 -11.83 -12.92
C ASN A 244 2.67 -12.31 -13.60
N MET A 245 3.78 -11.59 -13.41
CA MET A 245 5.08 -11.90 -14.02
C MET A 245 5.96 -12.82 -13.15
N ASN A 246 5.57 -13.12 -11.91
CA ASN A 246 6.30 -13.98 -10.98
C ASN A 246 5.74 -15.42 -10.90
N LEU A 247 4.82 -15.80 -11.79
CA LEU A 247 4.20 -17.13 -11.85
C LEU A 247 4.60 -17.95 -13.09
N LEU A 248 5.70 -17.61 -13.76
CA LEU A 248 6.30 -18.40 -14.84
C LEU A 248 7.81 -18.55 -14.64
#